data_AF-A0A350Y0T2-F1
#
_entry.id   AF-A0A350Y0T2-F1
#
_cell.length_a   1.000
_cell.length_b   1.000
_cell.length_c   1.000
_cell.angle_alpha   90.00
_cell.angle_beta   90.00
_cell.angle_gamma   90.00
#
_symmetry.space_group_name_H-M   'P 1'
#
loop_
_entity.id
_entity.type
_entity.pdbx_description
1 polymer ?
#
loop_
_entity_poly.entity_id
_entity_poly.type
_entity_poly.pdbx_seq_one_letter_code
_entity_poly.pdbx_strand_id
1 'polypeptide(L)' 'MVELSDVTIGTAGTVAALKTEDETMLRRLTAMGVSPGISITLEQQFPSYIIKVGRTRAALDRETAKTIYITPR' A
#
# COMPACT_ATOMS: atom_id res chain seq x y z
N MET A 1 8.59 1.04 -10.59
CA MET A 1 7.57 1.34 -9.57
C MET A 1 6.21 1.38 -10.24
N VAL A 2 5.21 0.78 -9.62
CA VAL A 2 3.82 0.76 -10.09
C VAL A 2 2.90 1.15 -8.95
N GLU A 3 1.74 1.70 -9.29
CA GLU A 3 0.75 2.09 -8.31
C GLU A 3 0.06 0.84 -7.73
N LEU A 4 -0.15 0.81 -6.41
CA LEU A 4 -0.80 -0.32 -5.75
C LEU A 4 -2.24 -0.54 -6.24
N SER A 5 -2.92 0.50 -6.71
CA SER A 5 -4.29 0.37 -7.25
C SER A 5 -4.35 -0.26 -8.64
N ASP A 6 -3.22 -0.38 -9.34
CA ASP A 6 -3.10 -0.91 -10.70
C ASP A 6 -2.55 -2.34 -10.75
N VAL A 7 -2.16 -2.92 -9.60
CA VAL A 7 -1.64 -4.29 -9.54
C VAL A 7 -2.72 -5.32 -9.24
N THR A 8 -2.49 -6.56 -9.66
CA THR A 8 -3.41 -7.67 -9.41
C THR A 8 -3.31 -8.20 -7.99
N ILE A 9 -4.40 -8.76 -7.47
CA ILE A 9 -4.42 -9.50 -6.20
C ILE A 9 -3.32 -10.58 -6.21
N GLY A 10 -2.60 -10.72 -5.10
CA GLY A 10 -1.46 -11.61 -4.93
C GLY A 10 -0.11 -10.96 -5.23
N THR A 11 -0.09 -9.77 -5.83
CA THR A 11 1.17 -9.05 -6.10
C THR A 11 1.87 -8.69 -4.81
N ALA A 12 3.10 -9.17 -4.66
CA ALA A 12 4.00 -8.81 -3.58
C ALA A 12 5.07 -7.84 -4.08
N GLY A 13 5.43 -6.86 -3.25
CA GLY A 13 6.43 -5.88 -3.62
C GLY A 13 6.90 -5.08 -2.42
N THR A 14 7.89 -4.24 -2.63
CA THR A 14 8.41 -3.33 -1.60
C THR A 14 7.88 -1.93 -1.87
N VAL A 15 7.40 -1.24 -0.82
CA VAL A 15 6.98 0.16 -0.92
C VAL A 15 8.18 0.99 -1.38
N ALA A 16 8.08 1.56 -2.57
CA ALA A 16 9.12 2.39 -3.17
C ALA A 16 8.95 3.85 -2.74
N ALA A 17 7.71 4.35 -2.73
CA ALA A 17 7.39 5.71 -2.36
C ALA A 17 5.91 5.85 -1.97
N LEU A 18 5.61 6.89 -1.19
CA LEU A 18 4.27 7.38 -0.93
C LEU A 18 4.14 8.74 -1.61
N LYS A 19 3.30 8.84 -2.65
CA LYS A 19 3.05 10.08 -3.38
C LYS A 19 1.78 10.74 -2.86
N THR A 20 1.92 11.51 -1.79
CA THR A 20 0.84 12.34 -1.23
C THR A 20 1.44 13.56 -0.54
N GLU A 21 0.75 14.70 -0.63
CA GLU A 21 1.08 15.93 0.09
C GLU A 21 0.29 16.03 1.41
N ASP A 22 -0.60 15.07 1.69
CA ASP A 22 -1.41 15.02 2.89
C ASP A 22 -0.63 14.38 4.06
N GLU A 23 -0.20 15.23 5.01
CA GLU A 23 0.53 14.78 6.20
C GLU A 23 -0.29 13.85 7.10
N THR A 24 -1.62 14.00 7.13
CA THR A 24 -2.50 13.14 7.92
C THR A 24 -2.52 11.72 7.35
N MET A 25 -2.58 11.61 6.04
CA MET A 25 -2.51 10.38 5.29
C MET A 25 -1.15 9.70 5.43
N LEU A 26 -0.05 10.45 5.31
CA LEU A 26 1.31 9.93 5.56
C LEU A 26 1.44 9.37 6.98
N ARG A 27 0.94 10.09 7.98
CA ARG A 27 0.93 9.61 9.39
C ARG A 27 0.10 8.34 9.55
N ARG A 28 -1.08 8.27 8.92
CA ARG A 28 -1.93 7.06 8.93
C ARG A 28 -1.22 5.86 8.30
N LEU A 29 -0.63 6.03 7.13
CA LEU A 29 0.13 4.99 6.43
C LEU A 29 1.29 4.48 7.29
N THR A 30 2.05 5.42 7.85
CA THR A 30 3.18 5.09 8.74
C THR A 30 2.72 4.34 9.99
N ALA A 31 1.61 4.75 10.61
CA ALA A 31 1.03 4.07 11.77
C ALA A 31 0.52 2.65 11.44
N MET A 32 0.11 2.40 10.20
CA MET A 32 -0.26 1.07 9.70
C MET A 32 0.95 0.20 9.31
N GLY A 33 2.17 0.73 9.40
CA GLY A 33 3.41 0.05 8.99
C GLY A 33 3.71 0.16 7.49
N VAL A 34 2.97 1.00 6.77
CA VAL A 34 3.20 1.26 5.34
C VAL A 34 4.19 2.42 5.20
N SER A 35 5.46 2.08 5.05
CA SER A 35 6.54 3.05 4.82
C SER A 35 7.51 2.56 3.74
N PRO A 36 8.28 3.45 3.10
CA PRO A 36 9.27 3.05 2.10
C PRO A 36 10.25 2.00 2.64
N GLY A 37 10.55 0.99 1.83
CA GLY A 37 11.42 -0.12 2.19
C GLY A 37 10.70 -1.32 2.83
N ILE A 38 9.40 -1.21 3.16
CA ILE A 38 8.62 -2.32 3.71
C ILE A 38 8.02 -3.18 2.61
N SER A 39 8.10 -4.50 2.77
CA SER A 39 7.42 -5.45 1.88
C SER A 39 5.94 -5.58 2.21
N ILE A 40 5.11 -5.46 1.18
CA ILE A 40 3.66 -5.59 1.25
C ILE A 40 3.13 -6.56 0.19
N THR A 41 1.91 -7.05 0.39
CA THR A 41 1.22 -7.90 -0.59
C THR A 41 -0.23 -7.46 -0.69
N LEU A 42 -0.75 -7.30 -1.91
CA LEU A 42 -2.16 -7.01 -2.14
C LEU A 42 -2.98 -8.29 -1.98
N GLU A 43 -3.79 -8.40 -0.93
CA GLU A 43 -4.66 -9.56 -0.67
C GLU A 43 -6.09 -9.36 -1.21
N GLN A 44 -6.56 -8.13 -1.38
CA GLN A 44 -7.88 -7.81 -1.93
C GLN A 44 -7.87 -6.42 -2.59
N GLN A 45 -8.67 -6.23 -3.64
CA GLN A 45 -8.84 -4.94 -4.33
C GLN A 45 -10.28 -4.38 -4.30
N PHE A 46 -11.29 -5.23 -4.05
CA PHE A 46 -12.70 -4.85 -4.02
C PHE A 46 -13.48 -5.72 -3.01
N PRO A 47 -14.41 -5.17 -2.21
CA PRO A 47 -14.89 -3.77 -2.19
C PRO A 47 -13.92 -2.77 -1.54
N SER A 48 -12.83 -3.24 -0.92
CA SER A 48 -11.76 -2.42 -0.35
C SER A 48 -10.39 -3.03 -0.65
N TYR A 49 -9.34 -2.23 -0.52
CA TYR A 49 -7.96 -2.68 -0.74
C TYR A 49 -7.42 -3.25 0.58
N ILE A 50 -7.12 -4.55 0.62
CA ILE A 50 -6.48 -5.16 1.79
C ILE A 50 -5.04 -5.46 1.42
N ILE A 51 -4.12 -4.87 2.17
CA ILE A 51 -2.70 -5.20 2.07
C ILE A 51 -2.23 -5.94 3.31
N LYS A 52 -1.33 -6.89 3.09
CA LYS A 52 -0.57 -7.53 4.16
C LYS A 52 0.78 -6.84 4.30
N VAL A 53 1.11 -6.45 5.52
CA VAL A 53 2.36 -5.76 5.88
C VAL A 53 3.00 -6.54 7.02
N GLY A 54 4.08 -7.27 6.73
CA GLY A 54 4.66 -8.19 7.71
C GLY A 54 3.65 -9.22 8.25
N ARG A 55 3.23 -9.06 9.52
CA ARG A 55 2.25 -9.92 10.21
C ARG A 55 0.86 -9.30 10.34
N THR A 56 0.67 -8.06 9.91
CA THR A 56 -0.61 -7.33 10.03
C THR A 56 -1.27 -7.17 8.66
N ARG A 57 -2.56 -6.84 8.69
CA ARG A 57 -3.35 -6.49 7.51
C ARG A 57 -3.90 -5.09 7.69
N ALA A 58 -3.82 -4.27 6.65
CA ALA A 58 -4.39 -2.94 6.62
C ALA A 58 -5.44 -2.86 5.51
N ALA A 59 -6.61 -2.33 5.85
CA ALA A 59 -7.64 -1.98 4.89
C ALA A 59 -7.43 -0.53 4.46
N LEU A 60 -7.42 -0.31 3.16
CA LEU A 60 -7.22 0.98 2.52
C LEU A 60 -8.42 1.27 1.62
N ASP A 61 -8.79 2.54 1.56
CA ASP A 61 -9.65 3.05 0.50
C ASP A 61 -8.86 3.22 -0.81
N ARG A 62 -9.59 3.47 -1.90
CA ARG A 62 -9.00 3.60 -3.23
C ARG A 62 -8.07 4.81 -3.35
N GLU A 63 -8.38 5.93 -2.69
CA GLU A 63 -7.53 7.12 -2.74
C GLU A 63 -6.20 6.83 -2.05
N THR A 64 -6.25 6.12 -0.92
CA THR A 64 -5.06 5.64 -0.22
C THR A 64 -4.22 4.69 -1.05
N ALA A 65 -4.82 3.68 -1.68
CA ALA A 65 -4.10 2.76 -2.56
C ALA A 65 -3.38 3.47 -3.72
N LYS A 66 -3.97 4.53 -4.30
CA LYS A 66 -3.37 5.30 -5.41
C LYS A 66 -2.09 6.05 -5.03
N THR A 67 -1.94 6.39 -3.76
CA THR A 67 -0.74 7.11 -3.28
C THR A 67 0.44 6.17 -3.00
N ILE A 68 0.21 4.86 -2.92
CA ILE A 68 1.24 3.88 -2.58
C ILE A 68 1.85 3.34 -3.86
N TYR A 69 3.16 3.53 -4.01
CA TYR A 69 3.94 2.99 -5.13
C TYR A 69 4.81 1.85 -4.64
N ILE A 70 4.74 0.72 -5.33
CA ILE A 70 5.55 -0.47 -5.02
C ILE A 70 6.52 -0.80 -6.16
N THR A 71 7.60 -1.50 -5.80
CA THR A 71 8.43 -2.25 -6.73
C THR A 71 8.03 -3.73 -6.58
N PRO A 72 7.25 -4.30 -7.52
CA PRO A 72 6.83 -5.69 -7.47
C PRO A 72 8.04 -6.61 -7.62
N ARG A 73 7.96 -7.80 -7.02
CA ARG A 73 9.01 -8.83 -7.10
C ARG A 73 8.60 -9.97 -8.01
#